data_AF-A0A6P0YPZ6-F1
#
_entry.id   AF-A0A6P0YPZ6-F1
#
_cell.length_a   1.000
_cell.length_b   1.000
_cell.length_c   1.000
_cell.angle_alpha   90.00
_cell.angle_beta   90.00
_cell.angle_gamma   90.00
#
_symmetry.space_group_name_H-M   'P 1'
#
loop_
_entity.id
_entity.type
_entity.pdbx_description
1 polymer ?
#
loop_
_entity_poly.entity_id
_entity_poly.type
_entity_poly.pdbx_seq_one_letter_code
_entity_poly.pdbx_strand_id
1 'polypeptide(L)' 'MELMSKRVQVTVPDRLAEELEKWADYDGRPVSNLCAYLLERAVNDAKREGADWSTQQNRRTQNRSFDQ' A
#
# COMPACT_ATOMS: atom_id res chain seq x y z
N MET A 1 -2.05 -21.45 7.95
CA MET A 1 -2.15 -20.06 8.39
C MET A 1 -3.47 -19.53 7.86
N GLU A 2 -4.37 -19.08 8.73
CA GLU A 2 -5.57 -18.37 8.27
C GLU A 2 -5.17 -17.04 7.63
N LEU A 3 -5.63 -16.80 6.41
CA LEU A 3 -5.52 -15.50 5.74
C LEU A 3 -6.54 -14.54 6.37
N MET A 4 -6.22 -14.05 7.56
CA MET A 4 -7.04 -13.09 8.26
C MET A 4 -6.91 -11.71 7.59
N SER A 5 -8.02 -11.23 7.04
CA SER A 5 -8.10 -9.84 6.59
C SER A 5 -8.07 -8.92 7.82
N LYS A 6 -7.17 -7.92 7.78
CA LYS A 6 -7.12 -6.87 8.80
C LYS A 6 -7.91 -5.67 8.32
N ARG A 7 -8.78 -5.14 9.18
CA ARG A 7 -9.52 -3.91 8.89
C ARG A 7 -8.63 -2.70 9.14
N VAL A 8 -8.51 -1.84 8.14
CA VAL A 8 -7.82 -0.54 8.23
C VAL A 8 -8.82 0.55 7.87
N GLN A 9 -8.82 1.63 8.64
CA GLN A 9 -9.58 2.85 8.33
C GLN A 9 -8.60 3.91 7.83
N VAL A 10 -8.95 4.56 6.72
CA VAL A 10 -8.12 5.60 6.08
C VAL A 10 -9.03 6.80 5.78
N THR A 11 -8.54 8.00 6.08
CA THR A 11 -9.17 9.25 5.67
C THR A 11 -8.46 9.78 4.45
N VAL A 12 -9.21 10.12 3.40
CA VAL A 12 -8.69 10.63 2.13
C VAL A 12 -9.39 11.94 1.77
N PRO A 13 -8.80 12.78 0.90
CA PRO A 13 -9.47 13.97 0.39
C PRO A 13 -10.74 13.61 -0.38
N ASP A 14 -11.77 14.45 -0.31
CA ASP A 14 -13.08 14.24 -0.96
C ASP A 14 -12.95 13.91 -2.44
N ARG A 15 -12.08 14.65 -3.16
CA ARG A 15 -11.80 14.40 -4.59
C ARG A 15 -11.34 12.98 -4.87
N LEU A 16 -10.55 12.39 -3.98
CA LEU A 16 -10.09 11.02 -4.15
C LEU A 16 -11.20 10.01 -3.82
N ALA A 17 -12.03 10.29 -2.82
CA ALA A 17 -13.18 9.46 -2.49
C ALA A 17 -14.16 9.38 -3.68
N GLU A 18 -14.49 10.52 -4.30
CA GLU A 18 -15.37 10.57 -5.47
C GLU A 18 -14.82 9.77 -6.66
N GLU A 19 -13.52 9.83 -6.93
CA GLU A 19 -12.91 9.07 -8.02
C GLU A 19 -12.90 7.56 -7.72
N LEU A 20 -12.68 7.16 -6.46
CA LEU A 20 -12.76 5.76 -6.03
C LEU A 20 -14.19 5.22 -6.13
N GLU A 21 -15.20 6.02 -5.81
CA GLU A 21 -16.62 5.66 -5.98
C GLU A 21 -16.96 5.41 -7.45
N LYS A 22 -16.61 6.35 -8.34
CA LYS A 22 -16.84 6.19 -9.80
C LYS A 22 -16.16 4.95 -10.37
N TRP A 23 -14.93 4.66 -9.94
CA TRP A 23 -14.22 3.46 -10.37
C TRP A 23 -14.85 2.18 -9.83
N ALA A 24 -15.28 2.19 -8.57
CA ALA A 24 -15.93 1.03 -7.95
C ALA A 24 -17.24 0.70 -8.68
N ASP A 25 -18.01 1.73 -9.03
CA ASP A 25 -19.24 1.61 -9.83
C ASP A 25 -18.96 1.06 -11.23
N TYR A 26 -17.95 1.59 -11.92
CA TYR A 26 -17.53 1.12 -13.24
C TYR A 26 -17.11 -0.35 -13.23
N ASP A 27 -16.39 -0.77 -12.20
CA ASP A 27 -15.84 -2.12 -12.04
C ASP A 27 -16.83 -3.10 -11.40
N GLY A 28 -18.03 -2.62 -11.02
CA GLY A 28 -19.10 -3.43 -10.43
C GLY A 28 -18.76 -4.05 -9.08
N ARG A 29 -17.92 -3.39 -8.27
CA ARG A 29 -17.44 -3.93 -6.98
C ARG A 29 -17.58 -2.91 -5.84
N PRO A 30 -17.66 -3.35 -4.57
CA PRO A 30 -17.65 -2.42 -3.45
C PRO A 30 -16.38 -1.57 -3.39
N VAL A 31 -16.50 -0.30 -3.04
CA VAL A 31 -15.38 0.64 -2.86
C VAL A 31 -14.30 0.07 -1.93
N SER A 32 -14.69 -0.61 -0.84
CA SER A 32 -13.73 -1.25 0.07
C SER A 32 -12.85 -2.30 -0.60
N ASN A 33 -13.42 -3.08 -1.54
CA ASN A 33 -12.68 -4.10 -2.28
C ASN A 33 -11.74 -3.46 -3.30
N LEU A 34 -12.20 -2.41 -3.99
CA LEU A 34 -11.34 -1.62 -4.87
C LEU A 34 -10.15 -1.03 -4.10
N CYS A 35 -10.41 -0.40 -2.96
CA CYS A 35 -9.36 0.16 -2.11
C CYS A 35 -8.35 -0.91 -1.66
N ALA A 36 -8.82 -2.08 -1.24
CA ALA A 36 -7.94 -3.18 -0.84
C ALA A 36 -7.03 -3.62 -2.00
N TYR A 37 -7.60 -3.78 -3.21
CA TYR A 37 -6.84 -4.13 -4.41
C TYR A 37 -5.81 -3.05 -4.78
N LEU A 38 -6.20 -1.77 -4.76
CA LEU A 38 -5.30 -0.66 -5.08
C LEU A 38 -4.16 -0.56 -4.07
N LEU A 39 -4.44 -0.75 -2.78
CA LEU A 39 -3.42 -0.79 -1.72
C LEU A 39 -2.43 -1.94 -1.91
N GLU A 40 -2.92 -3.15 -2.20
CA GLU A 40 -2.06 -4.31 -2.45
C GLU A 40 -1.16 -4.07 -3.67
N ARG A 41 -1.74 -3.55 -4.76
CA ARG A 41 -0.99 -3.20 -5.96
C ARG A 41 0.10 -2.17 -5.67
N ALA A 42 -0.23 -1.08 -4.97
CA ALA A 42 0.73 -0.04 -4.62
C ALA A 42 1.90 -0.58 -3.78
N VAL A 43 1.61 -1.48 -2.82
CA VAL A 43 2.66 -2.15 -2.03
C VAL A 43 3.55 -3.04 -2.89
N ASN A 44 2.96 -3.79 -3.83
CA ASN A 44 3.73 -4.66 -4.73
C ASN A 44 4.59 -3.85 -5.71
N ASP A 45 4.08 -2.74 -6.23
CA ASP A 45 4.84 -1.82 -7.08
C ASP A 45 6.02 -1.22 -6.29
N ALA A 46 5.80 -0.75 -5.05
CA ALA A 46 6.87 -0.24 -4.19
C ALA A 46 7.96 -1.28 -3.89
N LYS A 47 7.59 -2.55 -3.66
CA LYS A 47 8.54 -3.65 -3.49
C LYS A 47 9.35 -3.91 -4.74
N ARG A 48 8.70 -3.90 -5.92
CA ARG A 48 9.37 -4.11 -7.20
C ARG A 48 10.37 -3.00 -7.53
N GLU A 49 10.06 -1.77 -7.11
CA GLU A 49 10.92 -0.60 -7.30
C GLU A 49 12.02 -0.44 -6.24
N GLY A 50 12.05 -1.32 -5.22
CA GLY A 50 12.97 -1.17 -4.08
C GLY A 50 12.69 0.09 -3.25
N ALA A 51 11.48 0.63 -3.31
CA ALA A 51 11.04 1.79 -2.53
C ALA A 51 10.36 1.37 -1.22
N ASP A 52 10.35 0.07 -0.90
CA ASP A 52 9.74 -0.46 0.30
C ASP A 52 10.55 -0.17 1.57
N TRP A 53 9.92 -0.39 2.72
CA TRP A 53 10.54 -0.14 4.02
C TRP A 53 11.77 -1.03 4.28
N SER A 54 11.89 -2.20 3.64
CA SER A 54 13.03 -3.10 3.83
C SER A 54 14.31 -2.56 3.17
N THR A 55 14.17 -1.87 2.04
CA THR A 55 15.29 -1.24 1.35
C THR A 55 15.91 -0.07 2.13
N GLN A 56 15.12 0.61 2.99
CA GLN A 56 15.62 1.66 3.88
C GLN A 56 16.41 1.11 5.09
N GLN A 57 16.06 -0.08 5.60
CA GLN A 57 16.79 -0.68 6.73
C GLN A 57 18.20 -1.11 6.35
N ASN A 58 18.38 -1.68 5.15
CA ASN A 58 19.70 -2.12 4.68
C ASN A 58 20.70 -0.95 4.59
N ARG A 59 20.22 0.25 4.23
CA ARG A 59 21.05 1.48 4.19
C ARG A 59 21.46 1.98 5.59
N ARG A 60 20.60 1.81 6.61
CA ARG A 60 20.89 2.20 8.00
C ARG A 60 21.83 1.22 8.71
N THR A 61 21.74 -0.07 8.42
CA THR A 61 22.63 -1.08 9.01
C THR A 61 24.01 -1.07 8.35
N GLN A 62 24.10 -0.79 7.05
CA GLN A 62 25.38 -0.78 6.33
C GLN A 62 26.28 0.43 6.68
N ASN A 63 25.69 1.58 7.03
CA ASN A 63 26.45 2.75 7.50
C ASN A 63 26.97 2.64 8.95
N ARG A 64 26.58 1.61 9.71
CA ARG A 64 27.05 1.39 11.09
C ARG A 64 28.27 0.47 11.19
N SER A 65 28.66 -0.16 10.08
CA SER A 65 29.77 -1.13 10.03
C SER A 65 31.10 -0.55 9.54
N PHE A 66 31.17 0.75 9.26
CA PHE A 66 32.39 1.44 8.78
C PHE A 66 33.09 2.29 9.86
N ASP A 67 32.64 2.20 11.12
CA ASP A 67 33.19 2.95 12.27
C ASP A 67 33.78 2.00 13.34
N GLN A 68 34.52 0.97 12.91
CA GLN A 68 35.37 0.13 13.77
C GLN A 68 36.72 -0.14 13.12
#